data_AF-A0A0D1J8Y4-F1
#
_entry.id   AF-A0A0D1J8Y4-F1
#
_cell.length_a   1.000
_cell.length_b   1.000
_cell.length_c   1.000
_cell.angle_alpha   90.00
_cell.angle_beta   90.00
_cell.angle_gamma   90.00
#
_symmetry.space_group_name_H-M   'P 1'
#
loop_
_entity.id
_entity.type
_entity.pdbx_description
1 polymer ?
#
loop_
_entity_poly.entity_id
_entity_poly.type
_entity_poly.pdbx_seq_one_letter_code
_entity_poly.pdbx_strand_id
1 'polypeptide(L)'
;MFGNIGWGEMLVLVIAGLVILGPERLPGAIRWTAGSLKQVRDYLSGATSQLRQDLGPEFEDLRQPLSELQKLRGMTPRAALTKHLLDGDDSFITGAFGTATPDQTKPLTTPEVNGVPPTPGTTEPAPQPGKTTFDPDAT
;
A
#
# COMPACT_ATOMS: atom_id res chain seq x y z
N MET A 1 -6.18 11.46 20.03
CA MET A 1 -7.31 10.71 20.61
C MET A 1 -7.79 9.56 19.72
N PHE A 2 -7.70 9.65 18.38
CA PHE A 2 -8.06 8.55 17.46
C PHE A 2 -6.91 7.56 17.12
N GLY A 3 -5.70 7.78 17.64
CA GLY A 3 -4.54 6.93 17.35
C GLY A 3 -4.57 5.55 18.02
N ASN A 4 -5.56 5.29 18.88
CA ASN A 4 -5.78 4.00 19.52
C ASN A 4 -6.85 3.16 18.81
N ILE A 5 -7.48 3.66 17.72
CA ILE A 5 -8.47 2.87 16.96
C ILE A 5 -7.79 1.60 16.43
N GLY A 6 -7.98 0.50 17.13
CA GLY A 6 -7.51 -0.81 16.75
C GLY A 6 -8.46 -1.48 15.76
N TRP A 7 -8.02 -2.58 15.16
CA TRP A 7 -8.88 -3.43 14.31
C TRP A 7 -10.16 -3.87 15.03
N GLY A 8 -10.11 -4.08 16.35
CA GLY A 8 -11.28 -4.42 17.16
C GLY A 8 -12.32 -3.30 17.22
N GLU A 9 -11.91 -2.05 17.39
CA GLU A 9 -12.83 -0.91 17.42
C GLU A 9 -13.42 -0.62 16.04
N MET A 10 -12.66 -0.83 14.95
CA MET A 10 -13.21 -0.77 13.60
C MET A 10 -14.32 -1.80 13.39
N LEU A 11 -14.13 -3.04 13.88
CA LEU A 11 -15.18 -4.06 13.81
C LEU A 11 -16.42 -3.64 14.60
N VAL A 12 -16.23 -3.07 15.80
CA VAL A 12 -17.34 -2.54 16.62
C VAL A 12 -18.08 -1.42 15.88
N LEU A 13 -17.38 -0.50 15.21
CA LEU A 13 -18.01 0.56 14.42
C LEU A 13 -18.80 0.02 13.22
N VAL A 14 -18.28 -1.00 12.55
CA VAL A 14 -19.00 -1.67 11.45
C VAL A 14 -20.26 -2.34 11.98
N ILE A 15 -20.18 -3.09 13.07
CA ILE A 15 -21.35 -3.72 13.70
C ILE A 15 -22.35 -2.66 14.17
N ALA A 16 -21.88 -1.61 14.85
CA ALA A 16 -22.73 -0.51 15.29
C ALA A 16 -23.43 0.16 14.09
N GLY A 17 -22.72 0.41 12.99
CA GLY A 17 -23.29 0.92 11.75
C GLY A 17 -24.33 -0.01 11.15
N LEU A 18 -24.06 -1.32 11.12
CA LEU A 18 -24.99 -2.35 10.64
C LEU A 18 -26.25 -2.42 11.51
N VAL A 19 -26.14 -2.26 12.83
CA VAL A 19 -27.29 -2.30 13.76
C VAL A 19 -28.11 -1.02 13.70
N ILE A 20 -27.46 0.14 13.70
CA ILE A 20 -28.14 1.46 13.73
C ILE A 20 -28.85 1.73 12.40
N LEU A 21 -28.14 1.52 11.28
CA LEU A 21 -28.66 1.85 9.96
C LEU A 21 -29.37 0.66 9.31
N GLY A 22 -28.99 -0.57 9.67
CA GLY A 22 -29.44 -1.80 9.03
C GLY A 22 -28.49 -2.23 7.90
N PRO A 23 -28.22 -3.55 7.75
CA PRO A 23 -27.34 -4.07 6.71
C PRO A 23 -27.82 -3.74 5.29
N GLU A 24 -29.12 -3.56 5.12
CA GLU A 24 -29.72 -3.37 3.79
C GLU A 24 -29.62 -1.92 3.33
N ARG A 25 -29.44 -0.99 4.27
CA ARG A 25 -29.39 0.45 4.00
C ARG A 25 -27.97 0.99 3.89
N LEU A 26 -27.00 0.37 4.56
CA LEU A 26 -25.58 0.73 4.45
C LEU A 26 -25.06 0.79 3.01
N PRO A 27 -25.23 -0.24 2.16
CA PRO A 27 -24.75 -0.19 0.78
C PRO A 27 -25.44 0.91 -0.03
N GLY A 28 -26.73 1.20 0.25
CA GLY A 28 -27.44 2.32 -0.34
C GLY A 28 -26.88 3.68 0.08
N ALA A 29 -26.62 3.86 1.38
CA ALA A 29 -26.07 5.10 1.95
C ALA A 29 -24.66 5.38 1.43
N ILE A 30 -23.81 4.36 1.33
CA ILE A 30 -22.46 4.47 0.75
C ILE A 30 -22.56 4.92 -0.71
N ARG A 31 -23.43 4.30 -1.51
CA ARG A 31 -23.64 4.68 -2.92
C ARG A 31 -24.12 6.11 -3.07
N TRP A 32 -25.09 6.54 -2.24
CA TRP A 32 -25.59 7.91 -2.26
C TRP A 32 -24.51 8.92 -1.87
N THR A 33 -23.75 8.62 -0.82
CA THR A 33 -22.67 9.50 -0.32
C THR A 33 -21.54 9.59 -1.33
N ALA A 34 -21.12 8.46 -1.90
CA ALA A 34 -20.08 8.42 -2.93
C ALA A 34 -20.51 9.17 -4.20
N GLY A 35 -21.77 8.98 -4.63
CA GLY A 35 -22.36 9.73 -5.75
C GLY A 35 -22.41 11.23 -5.48
N SER A 36 -22.85 11.62 -4.30
CA SER A 36 -22.92 13.04 -3.87
C SER A 36 -21.53 13.66 -3.82
N LEU A 37 -20.54 12.97 -3.25
CA LEU A 37 -19.16 13.44 -3.20
C LEU A 37 -18.54 13.60 -4.59
N LYS A 38 -18.82 12.64 -5.49
CA LYS A 38 -18.39 12.74 -6.90
C LYS A 38 -19.01 13.95 -7.57
N GLN A 39 -20.32 14.16 -7.42
CA GLN A 39 -21.00 15.32 -7.97
C GLN A 39 -20.38 16.61 -7.44
N VAL A 40 -20.24 16.75 -6.12
CA VAL A 40 -19.60 17.93 -5.51
C VAL A 40 -18.20 18.16 -6.07
N ARG A 41 -17.37 17.11 -6.18
CA ARG A 41 -16.02 17.22 -6.77
C ARG A 41 -16.07 17.71 -8.22
N ASP A 42 -16.98 17.16 -9.02
CA ASP A 42 -17.11 17.50 -10.43
C ASP A 42 -17.63 18.95 -10.60
N TYR A 43 -18.58 19.40 -9.77
CA TYR A 43 -19.03 20.79 -9.70
C TYR A 43 -17.91 21.76 -9.29
N LEU A 44 -17.17 21.43 -8.22
CA LEU A 44 -16.05 22.25 -7.76
C LEU A 44 -14.95 22.34 -8.82
N SER A 45 -14.68 21.24 -9.53
CA SER A 45 -13.69 21.20 -10.61
C SER A 45 -14.11 22.05 -11.81
N GLY A 46 -15.40 21.98 -12.19
CA GLY A 46 -15.97 22.82 -13.24
C GLY A 46 -15.95 24.31 -12.88
N ALA A 47 -16.40 24.67 -11.67
CA ALA A 47 -16.37 26.05 -11.18
C ALA A 47 -14.94 26.57 -11.06
N THR A 48 -14.00 25.79 -10.53
CA THR A 48 -12.58 26.17 -10.47
C THR A 48 -12.02 26.42 -11.86
N SER A 49 -12.41 25.62 -12.86
CA SER A 49 -11.98 25.82 -14.25
C SER A 49 -12.54 27.11 -14.86
N GLN A 50 -13.81 27.44 -14.57
CA GLN A 50 -14.43 28.70 -15.00
C GLN A 50 -13.78 29.90 -14.31
N LEU A 51 -13.54 29.82 -13.01
CA LEU A 51 -12.83 30.85 -12.25
C LEU A 51 -11.38 31.05 -12.74
N ARG A 52 -10.66 29.97 -13.07
CA ARG A 52 -9.33 30.07 -13.71
C ARG A 52 -9.38 30.79 -15.05
N GLN A 53 -10.45 30.60 -15.79
CA GLN A 53 -10.62 31.18 -17.12
C GLN A 53 -11.06 32.64 -17.07
N ASP A 54 -11.89 33.01 -16.08
CA ASP A 54 -12.46 34.35 -15.93
C ASP A 54 -11.61 35.29 -15.05
N LEU A 55 -10.91 34.78 -14.02
CA LEU A 55 -10.10 35.60 -13.09
C LEU A 55 -8.61 35.65 -13.45
N GLY A 56 -8.16 34.84 -14.42
CA GLY A 56 -6.78 34.87 -14.93
C GLY A 56 -5.71 34.81 -13.82
N PRO A 57 -4.76 35.76 -13.75
CA PRO A 57 -3.60 35.70 -12.86
C PRO A 57 -3.93 35.70 -11.35
N GLU A 58 -5.12 36.15 -10.94
CA GLU A 58 -5.51 36.13 -9.51
C GLU A 58 -5.76 34.71 -8.97
N PHE A 59 -6.00 33.73 -9.84
CA PHE A 59 -6.05 32.33 -9.43
C PHE A 59 -4.66 31.81 -9.03
N GLU A 60 -3.59 32.35 -9.61
CA GLU A 60 -2.23 31.88 -9.38
C GLU A 60 -1.71 32.33 -8.00
N ASP A 61 -2.15 33.50 -7.53
CA ASP A 61 -1.93 33.95 -6.14
C ASP A 61 -2.66 33.07 -5.12
N LEU A 62 -3.80 32.46 -5.48
CA LEU A 62 -4.52 31.50 -4.63
C LEU A 62 -3.91 30.09 -4.72
N ARG A 63 -3.24 29.78 -5.82
CA ARG A 63 -2.61 28.48 -6.03
C ARG A 63 -1.46 28.26 -5.07
N GLN A 64 -0.70 29.30 -4.73
CA GLN A 64 0.41 29.22 -3.78
C GLN A 64 -0.04 28.81 -2.36
N PRO A 65 -1.01 29.47 -1.71
CA PRO A 65 -1.53 29.05 -0.40
C PRO A 65 -2.27 27.71 -0.46
N LEU A 66 -2.98 27.38 -1.54
CA LEU A 66 -3.59 26.05 -1.71
C LEU A 66 -2.53 24.95 -1.83
N SER A 67 -1.44 25.21 -2.56
CA SER A 67 -0.32 24.27 -2.71
C SER A 67 0.44 24.11 -1.40
N GLU A 68 0.60 25.17 -0.60
CA GLU A 68 1.16 25.09 0.74
C GLU A 68 0.29 24.24 1.66
N LEU A 69 -1.03 24.41 1.63
CA LEU A 69 -1.98 23.57 2.38
C LEU A 69 -1.93 22.10 1.96
N GLN A 70 -1.82 21.84 0.65
CA GLN A 70 -1.65 20.47 0.13
C GLN A 70 -0.29 19.89 0.52
N LYS A 71 0.79 20.68 0.51
CA LYS A 71 2.13 20.26 0.95
C LYS A 71 2.18 19.97 2.45
N LEU A 72 1.50 20.76 3.27
CA LEU A 72 1.31 20.53 4.71
C LEU A 72 0.50 19.25 4.95
N ARG A 73 -0.54 19.01 4.15
CA ARG A 73 -1.29 17.75 4.17
C ARG A 73 -0.44 16.57 3.70
N GLY A 74 0.49 16.77 2.76
CA GLY A 74 1.43 15.74 2.29
C GLY A 74 2.43 15.28 3.36
N MET A 75 2.80 16.16 4.28
CA MET A 75 3.42 15.79 5.56
C MET A 75 2.35 15.24 6.53
N THR A 76 1.62 14.20 6.11
CA THR A 76 0.63 13.59 7.00
C THR A 76 1.35 13.03 8.23
N PRO A 77 0.86 13.27 9.45
CA PRO A 77 1.38 12.61 10.64
C PRO A 77 1.31 11.08 10.49
N ARG A 78 0.36 10.56 9.71
CA ARG A 78 0.30 9.14 9.35
C ARG A 78 1.56 8.68 8.60
N ALA A 79 2.03 9.40 7.58
CA ALA A 79 3.25 9.05 6.86
C ALA A 79 4.50 9.13 7.76
N ALA A 80 4.55 10.09 8.69
CA ALA A 80 5.63 10.18 9.67
C ALA A 80 5.58 9.02 10.68
N LEU A 81 4.40 8.64 11.16
CA LEU A 81 4.20 7.52 12.08
C LEU A 81 4.47 6.17 11.40
N THR A 82 4.05 5.95 10.15
CA THR A 82 4.37 4.72 9.40
C THR A 82 5.87 4.59 9.19
N LYS A 83 6.57 5.67 8.83
CA LYS A 83 8.02 5.63 8.64
C LYS A 83 8.80 5.44 9.94
N HIS A 84 8.25 5.86 11.08
CA HIS A 84 8.96 5.79 12.35
C HIS A 84 8.56 4.61 13.23
N LEU A 85 7.35 4.07 13.10
CA LEU A 85 6.87 2.93 13.88
C LEU A 85 6.82 1.63 13.09
N LEU A 86 6.60 1.68 11.78
CA LEU A 86 6.40 0.50 10.94
C LEU A 86 7.52 0.30 9.90
N ASP A 87 8.62 1.06 9.97
CA ASP A 87 9.77 0.96 9.06
C ASP A 87 9.39 0.97 7.56
N GLY A 88 8.26 1.60 7.23
CA GLY A 88 7.69 1.62 5.87
C GLY A 88 6.81 0.43 5.48
N ASP A 89 6.55 -0.52 6.39
CA ASP A 89 5.66 -1.66 6.14
C ASP A 89 4.18 -1.29 6.36
N ASP A 90 3.56 -0.73 5.34
CA ASP A 90 2.13 -0.38 5.33
C ASP A 90 1.18 -1.60 5.34
N SER A 91 1.71 -2.84 5.31
CA SER A 91 0.93 -4.09 5.20
C SER A 91 0.02 -4.32 6.41
N PHE A 92 0.45 -3.93 7.61
CA PHE A 92 -0.33 -4.05 8.85
C PHE A 92 -1.53 -3.08 8.91
N ILE A 93 -1.43 -1.93 8.26
CA ILE A 93 -2.49 -0.90 8.25
C ILE A 93 -3.38 -1.02 7.01
N THR A 94 -2.82 -1.48 5.89
CA THR A 94 -3.54 -1.67 4.60
C THR A 94 -4.28 -3.00 4.53
N GLY A 95 -4.18 -3.84 5.57
CA GLY A 95 -5.05 -5.01 5.74
C GLY A 95 -4.53 -6.29 5.08
N ALA A 96 -3.21 -6.46 4.94
CA ALA A 96 -2.62 -7.75 4.56
C ALA A 96 -2.58 -8.76 5.72
N PHE A 97 -3.60 -8.75 6.60
CA PHE A 97 -3.85 -9.81 7.58
C PHE A 97 -4.53 -10.99 6.86
N GLY A 98 -3.81 -11.64 5.95
CA GLY A 98 -4.44 -12.59 5.04
C GLY A 98 -3.52 -13.53 4.28
N THR A 99 -2.27 -13.71 4.69
CA THR A 99 -1.44 -14.85 4.27
C THR A 99 -0.49 -15.24 5.39
N ALA A 100 -1.05 -15.64 6.54
CA ALA A 100 -0.33 -16.54 7.42
C ALA A 100 -0.45 -17.95 6.81
N THR A 101 0.46 -18.28 5.89
CA THR A 101 0.75 -19.68 5.58
C THR A 101 1.70 -20.16 6.66
N PRO A 102 1.31 -21.05 7.59
CA PRO A 102 2.23 -21.61 8.57
C PRO A 102 2.99 -22.75 7.89
N ASP A 103 3.91 -22.44 6.98
CA ASP A 103 4.92 -23.41 6.57
C ASP A 103 6.12 -22.68 5.98
N GLN A 104 7.09 -22.36 6.84
CA GLN A 104 8.49 -22.42 6.45
C GLN A 104 9.26 -23.03 7.61
N THR A 105 9.24 -24.35 7.56
CA THR A 105 10.20 -25.25 8.19
C THR A 105 11.61 -24.77 7.86
N LYS A 106 12.21 -23.99 8.76
CA LYS A 106 13.62 -23.59 8.72
C LYS A 106 14.48 -24.85 8.78
N PRO A 107 15.30 -25.17 7.77
CA PRO A 107 16.24 -26.28 7.88
C PRO A 107 17.21 -25.96 9.02
N LEU A 108 17.27 -26.85 10.02
CA LEU A 108 18.23 -26.81 11.10
C LEU A 108 19.65 -26.77 10.51
N THR A 109 20.34 -25.65 10.70
CA THR A 109 21.79 -25.58 10.53
C THR A 109 22.44 -26.34 11.68
N THR A 110 22.92 -27.55 11.41
CA THR A 110 23.80 -28.30 12.33
C THR A 110 25.14 -27.55 12.43
N PRO A 111 25.67 -27.30 13.65
CA PRO A 111 26.94 -26.61 13.80
C PRO A 111 28.10 -27.48 13.31
N GLU A 112 28.87 -26.90 12.39
CA GLU A 112 30.16 -27.37 11.89
C GLU A 112 31.18 -27.44 13.05
N VAL A 113 31.65 -28.64 13.37
CA VAL A 113 32.80 -28.88 14.28
C VAL A 113 33.89 -29.62 13.50
N ASN A 114 35.06 -28.99 13.46
CA ASN A 114 36.30 -29.37 12.78
C ASN A 114 36.73 -30.85 12.89
N GLY A 115 37.24 -31.41 11.78
CA GLY A 115 38.10 -32.61 11.76
C GLY A 115 38.15 -33.38 10.43
N VAL A 116 39.27 -33.28 9.70
CA VAL A 116 39.67 -33.90 8.39
C VAL A 116 40.26 -35.33 8.61
N PRO A 117 40.55 -36.28 7.65
CA PRO A 117 40.21 -36.64 6.21
C PRO A 117 39.80 -38.17 6.06
N PRO A 118 39.99 -38.98 4.95
CA PRO A 118 40.06 -38.83 3.47
C PRO A 118 39.08 -39.75 2.62
N THR A 119 39.05 -39.49 1.30
CA THR A 119 38.69 -40.24 0.04
C THR A 119 38.90 -41.79 0.08
N PRO A 120 38.37 -42.70 -0.82
CA PRO A 120 38.07 -42.50 -2.25
C PRO A 120 36.92 -43.30 -2.92
N GLY A 121 36.49 -42.82 -4.10
CA GLY A 121 35.59 -43.53 -5.00
C GLY A 121 35.50 -42.86 -6.37
N THR A 122 36.48 -43.12 -7.22
CA THR A 122 36.61 -42.73 -8.63
C THR A 122 35.40 -43.16 -9.47
N THR A 123 34.87 -42.26 -10.32
CA THR A 123 34.58 -42.53 -11.76
C THR A 123 34.42 -41.19 -12.49
N GLU A 124 35.29 -40.98 -13.47
CA GLU A 124 35.34 -39.87 -14.46
C GLU A 124 34.52 -40.29 -15.73
N PRO A 125 34.51 -39.56 -16.88
CA PRO A 125 33.81 -38.32 -17.28
C PRO A 125 32.78 -38.52 -18.43
N ALA A 126 32.01 -37.46 -18.79
CA ALA A 126 31.70 -37.09 -20.19
C ALA A 126 31.05 -35.69 -20.33
N PRO A 127 31.16 -35.01 -21.50
CA PRO A 127 31.17 -33.54 -21.63
C PRO A 127 29.88 -32.91 -22.20
N GLN A 128 29.78 -31.59 -22.01
CA GLN A 128 28.66 -30.70 -22.39
C GLN A 128 28.48 -30.56 -23.91
N PRO A 129 27.28 -30.16 -24.38
CA PRO A 129 27.23 -28.99 -25.26
C PRO A 129 26.03 -28.05 -25.03
N GLY A 130 26.32 -26.75 -24.99
CA GLY A 130 25.63 -25.71 -25.77
C GLY A 130 24.18 -25.34 -25.43
N LYS A 131 24.00 -24.19 -24.79
CA LYS A 131 22.91 -23.26 -25.12
C LYS A 131 23.36 -21.82 -24.87
N THR A 132 23.26 -21.04 -25.94
CA THR A 132 23.87 -19.74 -26.22
C THR A 132 23.19 -18.57 -25.50
N THR A 133 23.98 -17.53 -25.24
CA THR A 133 23.61 -16.20 -24.74
C THR A 133 22.62 -15.50 -25.68
N PHE A 134 21.63 -14.81 -25.11
CA PHE A 134 20.57 -14.08 -25.83
C PHE A 134 21.10 -12.74 -26.41
N ASP A 135 20.72 -12.42 -27.65
CA ASP A 135 21.13 -11.23 -28.42
C ASP A 135 20.00 -10.17 -28.41
N PRO A 136 20.26 -8.92 -27.96
CA PRO A 136 19.24 -7.88 -27.81
C PRO A 136 18.92 -7.03 -29.06
N ASP A 137 19.36 -7.38 -30.27
CA ASP A 137 19.14 -6.56 -31.49
C ASP A 137 17.98 -7.04 -32.41
N ALA A 138 16.96 -7.70 -31.87
CA ALA A 138 15.76 -8.05 -32.63
C ALA A 138 14.70 -6.91 -32.56
N THR A 139 14.79 -6.03 -33.57
CA THR A 139 13.84 -5.00 -34.06
C THR A 139 12.42 -4.97 -33.50
#